data_AF-A0A4Q3VKF5-F1
#
_entry.id   AF-A0A4Q3VKF5-F1
#
_cell.length_a   1.000
_cell.length_b   1.000
_cell.length_c   1.000
_cell.angle_alpha   90.00
_cell.angle_beta   90.00
_cell.angle_gamma   90.00
#
_symmetry.space_group_name_H-M   'P 1'
#
loop_
_entity.id
_entity.type
_entity.pdbx_description
1 polymer ?
#
loop_
_entity_poly.entity_id
_entity_poly.type
_entity_poly.pdbx_seq_one_letter_code
_entity_poly.pdbx_strand_id
1 'polypeptide(L)' 'MNCKQVQSLLGAYLDREMTGTETLAIRDHLDACALCRTESEDLAQLKSLLGALPDPEPAPDFEARLMQAVRAERP' A
#
# COMPACT_ATOMS: atom_id res chain seq x y z
N MET A 1 -12.65 -12.78 -11.95
CA MET A 1 -11.48 -11.98 -12.39
C MET A 1 -10.49 -12.88 -13.10
N ASN A 2 -9.64 -12.33 -13.97
CA ASN A 2 -8.52 -13.08 -14.58
C ASN A 2 -7.18 -12.68 -13.94
N CYS A 3 -6.13 -13.47 -14.15
CA CYS A 3 -4.82 -13.25 -13.54
C CYS A 3 -4.27 -11.86 -13.85
N LYS A 4 -4.33 -11.41 -15.11
CA LYS A 4 -3.79 -10.10 -15.52
C LYS A 4 -4.43 -8.95 -14.74
N GLN A 5 -5.74 -9.00 -14.52
CA GLN A 5 -6.44 -8.00 -13.70
C GLN A 5 -5.99 -8.06 -12.24
N VAL A 6 -5.92 -9.26 -11.66
CA VAL A 6 -5.52 -9.43 -10.25
C VAL A 6 -4.10 -8.94 -10.02
N GLN A 7 -3.14 -9.36 -10.86
CA GLN A 7 -1.74 -8.94 -10.80
C GLN A 7 -1.60 -7.42 -10.80
N SER A 8 -2.34 -6.73 -11.68
CA SER A 8 -2.32 -5.25 -11.74
C SER A 8 -2.90 -4.57 -10.49
N LEU A 9 -3.69 -5.28 -9.69
CA LEU A 9 -4.36 -4.76 -8.50
C LEU A 9 -3.73 -5.22 -7.18
N LEU A 10 -2.71 -6.09 -7.21
CA LEU A 10 -2.08 -6.61 -5.99
C LEU A 10 -1.47 -5.51 -5.12
N GLY A 11 -0.92 -4.45 -5.71
CA GLY A 11 -0.44 -3.28 -4.97
C GLY A 11 -1.54 -2.64 -4.13
N ALA A 12 -2.61 -2.16 -4.78
CA ALA A 12 -3.77 -1.56 -4.13
C ALA A 12 -4.44 -2.49 -3.11
N TYR A 13 -4.47 -3.80 -3.39
CA TYR A 13 -4.93 -4.81 -2.44
C TYR A 13 -4.08 -4.85 -1.16
N LEU A 14 -2.75 -4.87 -1.30
CA LEU A 14 -1.81 -4.85 -0.18
C LEU A 14 -1.78 -3.50 0.57
N ASP A 15 -2.13 -2.41 -0.10
CA ASP A 15 -2.30 -1.07 0.47
C ASP A 15 -3.67 -0.86 1.14
N ARG A 16 -4.60 -1.81 0.98
CA ARG A 16 -5.99 -1.74 1.47
C ARG A 16 -6.80 -0.57 0.89
N GLU A 17 -6.55 -0.25 -0.37
CA GLU A 17 -7.16 0.88 -1.08
C GLU A 17 -8.42 0.48 -1.89
N MET A 18 -8.95 -0.70 -1.63
CA MET A 18 -10.05 -1.29 -2.41
C MET A 18 -11.34 -1.39 -1.58
N THR A 19 -12.47 -1.45 -2.28
CA THR A 19 -13.76 -1.74 -1.64
C THR A 19 -13.79 -3.19 -1.12
N GLY A 20 -14.72 -3.47 -0.21
CA GLY A 20 -14.90 -4.81 0.35
C GLY A 20 -15.21 -5.86 -0.73
N THR A 21 -16.03 -5.50 -1.73
CA THR A 21 -16.39 -6.38 -2.86
C THR A 21 -15.20 -6.71 -3.77
N GLU A 22 -14.34 -5.73 -4.05
CA GLU A 22 -13.14 -5.95 -4.85
C GLU A 22 -12.10 -6.79 -4.10
N THR A 23 -11.92 -6.51 -2.81
CA THR A 23 -11.04 -7.28 -1.93
C THR A 23 -11.45 -8.74 -1.88
N LEU A 24 -12.75 -9.03 -1.81
CA LEU A 24 -13.28 -10.39 -1.80
C LEU A 24 -12.98 -11.11 -3.12
N ALA A 25 -13.25 -10.45 -4.25
CA ALA A 25 -13.01 -11.03 -5.58
C ALA A 25 -11.52 -11.34 -5.85
N ILE A 26 -10.60 -10.51 -5.34
CA ILE A 26 -9.17 -10.80 -5.38
C ILE A 26 -8.83 -11.98 -4.49
N ARG A 27 -9.32 -12.01 -3.24
CA ARG A 27 -9.07 -13.12 -2.30
C ARG A 27 -9.51 -14.47 -2.89
N ASP A 28 -10.72 -14.54 -3.44
CA ASP A 28 -11.25 -15.74 -4.08
C ASP A 28 -10.33 -16.22 -5.22
N HIS A 29 -9.75 -15.28 -5.98
CA HIS A 29 -8.80 -15.62 -7.03
C HIS A 29 -7.46 -16.12 -6.48
N LEU A 30 -6.90 -15.46 -5.46
CA LEU A 30 -5.67 -15.90 -4.81
C LEU A 30 -5.82 -17.30 -4.22
N ASP A 31 -7.01 -17.63 -3.71
CA ASP A 31 -7.31 -18.96 -3.19
C ASP A 31 -7.34 -20.04 -4.27
N ALA A 32 -7.74 -19.69 -5.50
CA ALA A 32 -7.80 -20.62 -6.62
C ALA A 32 -6.54 -20.62 -7.52
N CYS A 33 -5.67 -19.61 -7.43
CA CYS A 33 -4.57 -19.40 -8.37
C CYS A 33 -3.21 -19.32 -7.66
N ALA A 34 -2.42 -20.39 -7.74
CA ALA A 34 -1.08 -20.44 -7.15
C ALA A 34 -0.14 -19.36 -7.69
N LEU A 35 -0.19 -19.06 -9.00
CA LEU A 35 0.65 -18.04 -9.62
C LEU A 35 0.43 -16.65 -9.01
N CYS A 36 -0.83 -16.23 -8.90
CA CYS A 36 -1.15 -14.92 -8.34
C CYS A 36 -0.93 -14.88 -6.82
N ARG A 37 -1.07 -16.01 -6.13
CA ARG A 37 -0.72 -16.12 -4.70
C ARG A 37 0.77 -15.85 -4.48
N THR A 38 1.64 -16.54 -5.23
CA THR A 38 3.10 -16.34 -5.15
C THR A 38 3.47 -14.89 -5.45
N GLU A 39 2.90 -14.29 -6.50
CA GLU A 39 3.17 -12.88 -6.82
C GLU A 39 2.71 -11.91 -5.73
N SER A 40 1.58 -12.18 -5.08
CA SER A 40 1.11 -11.40 -3.93
C SER A 40 2.04 -11.53 -2.73
N GLU A 41 2.60 -12.72 -2.49
CA GLU A 41 3.56 -12.98 -1.41
C GLU A 41 4.90 -12.27 -1.68
N ASP A 42 5.40 -12.35 -2.91
CA ASP A 42 6.62 -11.66 -3.36
C ASP A 42 6.50 -10.13 -3.20
N LEU A 43 5.37 -9.56 -3.63
CA LEU A 43 5.07 -8.14 -3.47
C LEU A 43 4.98 -7.74 -1.99
N ALA A 44 4.34 -8.56 -1.15
CA ALA A 44 4.26 -8.32 0.28
C ALA A 44 5.65 -8.34 0.94
N GLN A 45 6.52 -9.28 0.54
CA GLN A 45 7.90 -9.35 1.00
C GLN A 45 8.71 -8.11 0.57
N LEU A 46 8.61 -7.70 -0.69
CA LEU A 46 9.28 -6.51 -1.20
C LEU A 46 8.85 -5.26 -0.42
N LYS A 47 7.55 -5.09 -0.17
CA LYS A 47 7.02 -3.97 0.62
C LYS A 47 7.53 -4.00 2.06
N SER A 48 7.62 -5.17 2.67
CA SER A 48 8.20 -5.33 4.01
C SER A 48 9.68 -4.94 4.05
N LEU A 49 10.47 -5.28 3.03
CA LEU A 49 11.89 -4.90 2.95
C LEU A 49 12.06 -3.39 2.78
N LEU A 50 11.23 -2.77 1.93
CA LEU A 50 11.23 -1.32 1.75
C LEU A 50 10.79 -0.58 3.01
N GLY A 51 9.78 -1.09 3.72
CA GLY A 51 9.31 -0.51 4.98
C GLY A 51 10.28 -0.67 6.16
N ALA A 52 11.32 -1.50 6.02
CA ALA A 52 12.39 -1.64 7.02
C ALA A 52 13.53 -0.63 6.83
N LEU A 53 13.49 0.18 5.77
CA LEU A 53 14.45 1.26 5.59
C LEU A 53 14.28 2.31 6.70
N PRO A 54 15.38 2.95 7.15
CA PRO A 54 15.29 4.02 8.15
C PRO A 54 14.42 5.17 7.63
N ASP A 55 13.61 5.73 8.52
CA ASP A 55 12.88 6.95 8.21
C ASP A 55 13.87 8.10 7.92
N PRO A 56 13.62 8.92 6.89
CA PRO A 56 14.44 10.09 6.63
C PRO A 56 14.26 11.12 7.76
N GLU A 57 15.38 11.59 8.31
CA GLU A 57 15.34 12.67 9.32
C GLU A 57 14.82 13.97 8.67
N PRO A 58 13.75 14.58 9.21
CA PRO A 58 13.25 15.84 8.70
C PRO A 58 14.27 16.98 8.93
N ALA A 59 14.13 18.08 8.18
CA ALA A 59 14.92 19.27 8.43
C ALA A 59 14.70 19.79 9.86
N PRO A 60 15.72 20.35 10.54
CA PRO A 60 15.60 20.80 11.94
C PRO A 60 14.46 21.80 12.21
N ASP A 61 14.02 22.56 11.19
CA ASP A 61 12.95 23.55 11.26
C ASP A 61 11.58 23.03 10.78
N PHE A 62 11.48 21.74 10.41
CA PHE A 62 10.29 21.15 9.82
C PHE A 62 9.06 21.28 10.73
N GLU A 63 9.20 20.98 12.02
CA GLU A 63 8.10 21.07 12.99
C GLU A 63 7.55 22.49 13.09
N ALA A 64 8.43 23.50 13.17
CA ALA A 64 8.04 24.90 13.24
C ALA A 64 7.28 25.33 11.98
N ARG A 65 7.79 24.95 10.79
CA ARG A 65 7.15 25.25 9.51
C ARG A 65 5.79 24.56 9.35
N LEU A 66 5.69 23.29 9.76
CA LEU A 66 4.45 22.52 9.72
C LEU A 66 3.38 23.17 10.61
N MET A 67 3.73 23.51 11.84
CA MET A 67 2.80 24.13 12.79
C MET A 67 2.38 25.53 12.34
N GLN A 68 3.25 26.29 11.69
CA GLN A 68 2.90 27.56 11.08
C GLN A 68 1.87 27.39 9.95
N ALA A 69 2.09 26.43 9.05
CA ALA A 69 1.17 26.14 7.94
C ALA A 69 -0.21 25.69 8.45
N VAL A 70 -0.26 24.76 9.39
CA VAL A 70 -1.52 24.27 9.98
C VAL A 70 -2.32 25.40 10.64
N ARG A 71 -1.65 26.34 11.32
CA ARG A 71 -2.33 27.50 11.94
C ARG A 71 -2.88 28.47 10.89
N ALA A 72 -2.20 28.62 9.75
CA ALA A 72 -2.65 29.51 8.68
C ALA A 72 -3.84 28.93 7.89
N GLU A 73 -3.97 27.60 7.79
CA GLU A 73 -5.09 26.92 7.13
C GLU A 73 -6.35 26.77 8.00
N ARG A 74 -6.21 26.88 9.34
CA ARG A 74 -7.37 26.85 10.24
C ARG A 74 -8.12 28.19 10.15
N PRO A 75 -9.38 28.21 9.69
CA PRO A 75 -10.20 29.43 9.69
C PRO A 75 -10.52 29.92 11.10
#